data_AF-A0AAX4L4D2-F1
#
_entry.id   AF-A0AAX4L4D2-F1
#
_cell.length_a   1.000
_cell.length_b   1.000
_cell.length_c   1.000
_cell.angle_alpha   90.00
_cell.angle_beta   90.00
_cell.angle_gamma   90.00
#
_symmetry.space_group_name_H-M   'P 1'
#
loop_
_entity.id
_entity.type
_entity.pdbx_description
1 polymer ?
#
loop_
_entity_poly.entity_id
_entity_poly.type
_entity_poly.pdbx_seq_one_letter_code
_entity_poly.pdbx_strand_id
1 'polypeptide(L)'
;MIAIDKVRIKGHSNIRALHKTTLEITKDNYLTIRGDCIIGISADKGAKDLSDSFKKIAKNDGSFIYAVIRVYNLIDIIHGRGSFKFSFENSNKIIFRKSTFIEGSTIMINSDKAARDIDRKIIDLLKAEWEGEAYILASDKALKDEEILRVIINFNPVSFT
;
A
#
# COMPACT_ATOMS: atom_id res chain seq x y z
N MET A 1 -3.18 16.17 -11.28
CA MET A 1 -3.31 14.82 -11.88
C MET A 1 -3.35 13.81 -10.75
N ILE A 2 -4.20 12.79 -10.90
CA ILE A 2 -4.35 11.71 -9.93
C ILE A 2 -4.33 10.38 -10.69
N ALA A 3 -3.65 9.38 -10.15
CA ALA A 3 -3.70 8.00 -10.64
C ALA A 3 -3.87 7.06 -9.45
N ILE A 4 -4.68 6.01 -9.63
CA ILE A 4 -5.01 5.04 -8.59
C ILE A 4 -4.82 3.63 -9.13
N ASP A 5 -4.23 2.78 -8.30
CA ASP A 5 -4.16 1.35 -8.48
C ASP A 5 -4.86 0.64 -7.33
N LYS A 6 -5.52 -0.48 -7.62
CA LYS A 6 -5.99 -1.43 -6.61
C LYS A 6 -5.11 -2.67 -6.62
N VAL A 7 -4.70 -3.10 -5.44
CA VAL A 7 -3.98 -4.35 -5.19
C VAL A 7 -4.84 -5.20 -4.25
N ARG A 8 -5.22 -6.40 -4.68
CA ARG A 8 -5.90 -7.37 -3.80
C ARG A 8 -4.84 -8.12 -3.00
N ILE A 9 -5.13 -8.38 -1.73
CA ILE A 9 -4.24 -9.11 -0.82
C ILE A 9 -5.05 -10.12 0.00
N LYS A 10 -4.36 -11.14 0.51
CA LYS A 10 -4.89 -12.05 1.52
C LYS A 10 -4.12 -11.87 2.82
N GLY A 11 -4.84 -11.96 3.93
CA GLY A 11 -4.26 -12.14 5.25
C GLY A 11 -3.55 -13.48 5.42
N HIS A 12 -2.86 -13.66 6.54
CA HIS A 12 -2.18 -14.88 6.92
C HIS A 12 -1.98 -14.93 8.44
N SER A 13 -2.14 -16.09 9.05
CA SER A 13 -1.99 -16.32 10.50
C SER A 13 -0.67 -15.78 11.11
N ASN A 14 0.43 -15.86 10.36
CA ASN A 14 1.75 -15.33 10.77
C ASN A 14 1.94 -13.80 10.63
N ILE A 15 0.93 -13.03 10.20
CA ILE A 15 1.06 -11.57 10.12
C ILE A 15 1.28 -11.00 11.52
N ARG A 16 2.37 -10.25 11.70
CA ARG A 16 2.67 -9.58 12.97
C ARG A 16 2.56 -8.07 12.88
N ALA A 17 2.97 -7.51 11.74
CA ALA A 17 2.95 -6.08 11.47
C ALA A 17 3.61 -5.27 12.61
N LEU A 18 4.85 -5.59 12.95
CA LEU A 18 5.62 -4.98 14.05
C LEU A 18 6.81 -4.16 13.58
N HIS A 19 7.14 -4.22 12.28
CA HIS A 19 8.27 -3.49 11.74
C HIS A 19 8.03 -1.98 11.86
N LYS A 20 9.05 -1.26 12.36
CA LYS A 20 8.93 0.16 12.77
C LYS A 20 9.11 1.15 11.63
N THR A 21 9.67 0.73 10.50
CA THR A 21 10.08 1.64 9.42
C THR A 21 9.60 1.25 8.03
N THR A 22 8.99 0.06 7.89
CA THR A 22 8.50 -0.42 6.60
C THR A 22 7.18 -1.15 6.74
N LEU A 23 6.42 -1.16 5.65
CA LEU A 23 5.24 -1.97 5.41
C LEU A 23 5.42 -2.64 4.05
N GLU A 24 5.10 -3.93 3.96
CA GLU A 24 5.25 -4.74 2.74
C GLU A 24 3.97 -5.49 2.38
N ILE A 25 3.71 -5.58 1.08
CA ILE A 25 2.73 -6.46 0.44
C ILE A 25 3.48 -7.33 -0.57
N THR A 26 3.18 -8.62 -0.62
CA THR A 26 3.88 -9.57 -1.48
C THR A 26 2.94 -10.51 -2.23
N LYS A 27 3.35 -10.94 -3.43
CA LYS A 27 2.68 -11.99 -4.20
C LYS A 27 3.03 -13.40 -3.72
N ASP A 28 4.05 -13.55 -2.86
CA ASP A 28 4.34 -14.82 -2.20
C ASP A 28 3.08 -15.31 -1.47
N ASN A 29 2.78 -16.60 -1.54
CA ASN A 29 1.59 -17.19 -0.94
C ASN A 29 1.83 -17.78 0.46
N TYR A 30 2.98 -17.50 1.06
CA TYR A 30 3.39 -17.98 2.37
C TYR A 30 4.02 -16.82 3.16
N LEU A 31 3.94 -16.90 4.49
CA LEU A 31 4.60 -15.95 5.39
C LEU A 31 5.18 -16.66 6.60
N THR A 32 6.46 -16.39 6.89
CA THR A 32 7.11 -16.84 8.13
C THR A 32 6.95 -15.80 9.23
N ILE A 33 7.08 -16.21 10.49
CA ILE A 33 6.97 -15.31 11.67
C ILE A 33 8.07 -14.22 11.73
N ARG A 34 9.11 -14.35 10.90
CA ARG A 34 10.19 -13.35 10.74
C ARG A 34 9.78 -12.18 9.84
N GLY A 35 8.79 -12.36 8.96
CA GLY A 35 8.32 -11.32 8.04
C GLY A 35 7.40 -10.30 8.73
N ASP A 36 7.92 -9.58 9.72
CA ASP A 36 7.10 -8.68 10.57
C ASP A 36 6.76 -7.33 9.93
N CYS A 37 7.28 -7.03 8.74
CA CYS A 37 6.87 -5.90 7.89
C CYS A 37 5.69 -6.23 6.96
N ILE A 38 5.40 -7.51 6.73
CA ILE A 38 4.38 -7.96 5.77
C ILE A 38 2.99 -7.86 6.41
N ILE A 39 2.06 -7.21 5.70
CA ILE A 39 0.64 -7.12 6.09
C ILE A 39 -0.30 -7.83 5.11
N GLY A 40 0.21 -8.30 3.96
CA GLY A 40 -0.60 -8.96 2.94
C GLY A 40 0.24 -9.85 2.05
N ILE A 41 -0.28 -11.04 1.80
CA ILE A 41 0.31 -12.06 0.92
C ILE A 41 -0.60 -12.32 -0.29
N SER A 42 -0.15 -13.16 -1.23
CA SER A 42 -0.91 -13.54 -2.43
C SER A 42 -1.43 -12.33 -3.21
N ALA A 43 -0.66 -11.24 -3.20
CA ALA A 43 -1.03 -10.03 -3.90
C ALA A 43 -1.14 -10.25 -5.42
N ASP A 44 -2.09 -9.58 -6.06
CA ASP A 44 -2.23 -9.65 -7.53
C ASP A 44 -1.18 -8.79 -8.25
N LYS A 45 -0.53 -7.85 -7.54
CA LYS A 45 0.46 -6.91 -8.08
C LYS A 45 1.73 -6.83 -7.24
N GLY A 46 2.87 -6.78 -7.91
CA GLY A 46 4.14 -6.23 -7.39
C GLY A 46 4.34 -4.78 -7.85
N ALA A 47 5.43 -4.13 -7.43
CA ALA A 47 5.73 -2.74 -7.81
C ALA A 47 5.77 -2.54 -9.35
N LYS A 48 6.26 -3.54 -10.09
CA LYS A 48 6.30 -3.55 -11.56
C LYS A 48 4.91 -3.57 -12.21
N ASP A 49 3.91 -4.12 -11.53
CA ASP A 49 2.56 -4.31 -12.06
C ASP A 49 1.66 -3.06 -11.88
N LEU A 50 2.14 -2.03 -11.17
CA LEU A 50 1.43 -0.76 -11.02
C LEU A 50 1.30 -0.03 -12.37
N SER A 51 0.21 0.71 -12.54
CA SER A 51 -0.09 1.41 -13.78
C SER A 51 0.99 2.43 -14.17
N ASP A 52 1.18 2.63 -15.47
CA ASP A 52 2.15 3.61 -15.96
C ASP A 52 1.76 5.04 -15.57
N SER A 53 0.47 5.33 -15.43
CA SER A 53 -0.03 6.61 -14.92
C SER A 53 0.37 6.84 -13.46
N PHE A 54 0.26 5.83 -12.60
CA PHE A 54 0.77 5.88 -11.22
C PHE A 54 2.28 6.10 -11.21
N LYS A 55 3.04 5.26 -11.92
CA LYS A 55 4.51 5.34 -11.97
C LYS A 55 4.98 6.72 -12.46
N LYS A 56 4.33 7.28 -13.49
CA LYS A 56 4.67 8.59 -14.03
C LYS A 56 4.54 9.71 -12.99
N ILE A 57 3.48 9.71 -12.17
CA ILE A 57 3.30 10.72 -11.12
C ILE A 57 4.25 10.44 -9.95
N ALA A 58 4.41 9.17 -9.57
CA ALA A 58 5.25 8.76 -8.44
C ALA A 58 6.75 9.02 -8.66
N LYS A 59 7.23 9.04 -9.92
CA LYS A 59 8.60 9.43 -10.29
C LYS A 59 8.82 10.96 -10.24
N ASN A 60 8.42 11.59 -9.15
CA ASN A 60 8.60 13.03 -8.93
C ASN A 60 8.76 13.28 -7.41
N ASP A 61 9.81 13.97 -6.98
CA ASP A 61 10.04 14.27 -5.55
C ASP A 61 8.96 15.21 -4.97
N GLY A 62 8.27 15.96 -5.84
CA GLY A 62 7.15 16.83 -5.52
C GLY A 62 5.81 16.10 -5.34
N SER A 63 5.69 14.84 -5.79
CA SER A 63 4.42 14.12 -5.73
C SER A 63 4.12 13.50 -4.36
N PHE A 64 2.83 13.33 -4.11
CA PHE A 64 2.27 12.72 -2.93
C PHE A 64 1.79 11.32 -3.27
N ILE A 65 2.12 10.36 -2.41
CA ILE A 65 1.65 8.99 -2.53
C ILE A 65 0.78 8.70 -1.31
N TYR A 66 -0.32 7.99 -1.52
CA TYR A 66 -1.19 7.54 -0.46
C TYR A 66 -1.46 6.05 -0.62
N ALA A 67 -1.65 5.35 0.49
CA ALA A 67 -2.17 4.00 0.48
C ALA A 67 -3.35 3.90 1.45
N VAL A 68 -4.43 3.28 0.99
CA VAL A 68 -5.60 3.00 1.81
C VAL A 68 -5.76 1.50 1.91
N ILE A 69 -5.53 0.98 3.11
CA ILE A 69 -5.70 -0.43 3.44
C ILE A 69 -7.14 -0.62 3.87
N ARG A 70 -7.87 -1.48 3.16
CA ARG A 70 -9.26 -1.82 3.44
C ARG A 70 -9.40 -3.31 3.70
N VAL A 71 -9.96 -3.66 4.85
CA VAL A 71 -10.30 -5.04 5.21
C VAL A 71 -11.68 -5.01 5.84
N TYR A 72 -12.64 -5.71 5.23
CA TYR A 72 -14.05 -5.62 5.60
C TYR A 72 -14.56 -4.16 5.58
N ASN A 73 -15.06 -3.65 6.71
CA ASN A 73 -15.53 -2.27 6.89
C ASN A 73 -14.46 -1.33 7.49
N LEU A 74 -13.26 -1.83 7.76
CA LEU A 74 -12.17 -1.05 8.34
C LEU A 74 -11.28 -0.47 7.25
N ILE A 75 -10.83 0.75 7.49
CA ILE A 75 -9.97 1.51 6.58
C ILE A 75 -8.86 2.16 7.40
N ASP A 76 -7.64 2.14 6.87
CA ASP A 76 -6.52 2.92 7.39
C ASP A 76 -5.76 3.58 6.24
N ILE A 77 -5.42 4.86 6.42
CA ILE A 77 -4.82 5.73 5.39
C ILE A 77 -3.36 6.02 5.76
N ILE A 78 -2.48 5.86 4.78
CA ILE A 78 -1.03 6.03 4.87
C ILE A 78 -0.63 7.12 3.89
N HIS A 79 0.22 8.04 4.33
CA HIS A 79 0.69 9.19 3.57
C HIS A 79 2.19 9.10 3.36
N GLY A 80 2.65 9.45 2.16
CA GLY A 80 4.07 9.55 1.87
C GLY A 80 4.36 10.30 0.59
N ARG A 81 5.56 10.09 0.08
CA ARG A 81 6.15 10.89 -0.99
C ARG A 81 6.61 10.04 -2.16
N GLY A 82 6.51 10.64 -3.34
CA GLY A 82 7.13 10.14 -4.56
C GLY A 82 8.64 10.33 -4.55
N SER A 83 9.33 9.76 -5.53
CA SER A 83 10.71 10.12 -5.83
C SER A 83 11.07 9.87 -7.29
N PHE A 84 11.85 10.76 -7.91
CA PHE A 84 12.36 10.55 -9.27
C PHE A 84 13.25 9.29 -9.38
N LYS A 85 13.78 8.80 -8.26
CA LYS A 85 14.66 7.61 -8.19
C LYS A 85 13.91 6.27 -8.18
N PHE A 86 12.58 6.26 -8.09
CA PHE A 86 11.84 4.99 -8.11
C PHE A 86 12.02 4.25 -9.45
N SER A 87 12.37 2.96 -9.37
CA SER A 87 12.56 2.12 -10.56
C SER A 87 11.35 1.24 -10.90
N PHE A 88 10.60 0.77 -9.89
CA PHE A 88 9.45 -0.15 -10.03
C PHE A 88 9.80 -1.47 -10.74
N GLU A 89 10.99 -2.01 -10.51
CA GLU A 89 11.47 -3.18 -11.23
C GLU A 89 10.99 -4.51 -10.62
N ASN A 90 10.63 -4.51 -9.34
CA ASN A 90 10.30 -5.75 -8.63
C ASN A 90 8.87 -6.20 -8.95
N SER A 91 8.73 -7.43 -9.47
CA SER A 91 7.45 -8.03 -9.83
C SER A 91 6.75 -8.76 -8.67
N ASN A 92 7.37 -8.89 -7.50
CA ASN A 92 6.87 -9.72 -6.39
C ASN A 92 6.39 -8.92 -5.17
N LYS A 93 6.91 -7.71 -4.96
CA LYS A 93 6.72 -6.97 -3.69
C LYS A 93 6.48 -5.49 -3.92
N ILE A 94 5.69 -4.91 -3.02
CA ILE A 94 5.42 -3.48 -2.87
C ILE A 94 5.83 -3.08 -1.44
N ILE A 95 6.66 -2.05 -1.30
CA ILE A 95 7.19 -1.60 -0.01
C ILE A 95 6.95 -0.10 0.16
N PHE A 96 6.46 0.25 1.34
CA PHE A 96 6.29 1.61 1.85
C PHE A 96 7.30 1.83 2.97
N ARG A 97 8.02 2.95 2.93
CA ARG A 97 9.15 3.20 3.84
C ARG A 97 8.99 4.55 4.54
N LYS A 98 9.24 4.58 5.86
CA LYS A 98 9.40 5.85 6.59
C LYS A 98 10.71 6.55 6.21
N SER A 99 11.74 5.78 5.85
CA SER A 99 13.02 6.30 5.36
C SER A 99 12.96 6.73 3.89
N THR A 100 14.05 7.33 3.41
CA THR A 100 14.29 7.67 1.98
C THR A 100 15.08 6.59 1.21
N PHE A 101 15.37 5.44 1.83
CA PHE A 101 15.99 4.31 1.11
C PHE A 101 15.06 3.81 -0.01
N ILE A 102 15.63 3.54 -1.18
CA ILE A 102 14.90 3.12 -2.38
C ILE A 102 15.53 1.85 -2.95
N GLU A 103 14.67 0.91 -3.31
CA GLU A 103 14.98 -0.26 -4.13
C GLU A 103 13.81 -0.53 -5.09
N GLY A 104 13.93 -1.54 -5.97
CA GLY A 104 12.93 -1.82 -7.01
C GLY A 104 11.50 -2.12 -6.53
N SER A 105 11.30 -2.45 -5.25
CA SER A 105 9.98 -2.63 -4.62
C SER A 105 9.42 -1.38 -3.94
N THR A 106 10.24 -0.34 -3.77
CA THR A 106 9.84 0.87 -3.02
C THR A 106 8.96 1.76 -3.89
N ILE A 107 7.74 2.03 -3.41
CA ILE A 107 6.77 2.87 -4.11
C ILE A 107 6.38 4.14 -3.34
N MET A 108 6.80 4.23 -2.09
CA MET A 108 6.52 5.34 -1.18
C MET A 108 7.68 5.46 -0.19
N ILE A 109 8.21 6.68 -0.07
CA ILE A 109 9.19 7.06 0.96
C ILE A 109 8.61 8.15 1.85
N ASN A 110 9.26 8.44 2.98
CA ASN A 110 8.78 9.41 3.97
C ASN A 110 7.33 9.10 4.41
N SER A 111 7.03 7.81 4.53
CA SER A 111 5.73 7.32 4.99
C SER A 111 5.49 7.73 6.44
N ASP A 112 4.29 8.22 6.76
CA ASP A 112 3.87 8.53 8.12
C ASP A 112 3.68 7.26 8.98
N LYS A 113 3.33 6.15 8.32
CA LYS A 113 3.10 4.83 8.93
C LYS A 113 4.04 3.76 8.40
N ALA A 114 4.41 2.84 9.29
CA ALA A 114 4.99 1.53 8.96
C ALA A 114 4.01 0.42 9.37
N ALA A 115 4.40 -0.85 9.21
CA ALA A 115 3.56 -2.00 9.59
C ALA A 115 3.07 -1.93 11.05
N ARG A 116 3.93 -1.44 11.97
CA ARG A 116 3.58 -1.25 13.39
C ARG A 116 2.51 -0.19 13.64
N ASP A 117 2.33 0.75 12.72
CA ASP A 117 1.47 1.92 12.91
C ASP A 117 0.05 1.68 12.36
N ILE A 118 -0.19 0.58 11.63
CA ILE A 118 -1.51 0.20 11.10
C ILE A 118 -2.51 -0.09 12.24
N ASP A 119 -3.78 0.26 12.06
CA ASP A 119 -4.84 -0.08 13.01
C ASP A 119 -4.78 -1.58 13.37
N ARG A 120 -4.68 -1.88 14.67
CA ARG A 120 -4.57 -3.24 15.17
C ARG A 120 -5.79 -4.08 14.81
N LYS A 121 -6.98 -3.49 14.71
CA LYS A 121 -8.19 -4.20 14.26
C LYS A 121 -8.07 -4.72 12.83
N ILE A 122 -7.43 -3.94 11.94
CA ILE A 122 -7.12 -4.39 10.57
C ILE A 122 -6.12 -5.54 10.61
N ILE A 123 -5.06 -5.41 11.41
CA ILE A 123 -4.06 -6.46 11.57
C ILE A 123 -4.67 -7.76 12.12
N ASP A 124 -5.61 -7.67 13.04
CA ASP A 124 -6.27 -8.84 13.62
C ASP A 124 -7.18 -9.55 12.60
N LEU A 125 -7.88 -8.81 11.72
CA LEU A 125 -8.62 -9.40 10.60
C LEU A 125 -7.67 -10.09 9.60
N LEU A 126 -6.54 -9.44 9.26
CA LEU A 126 -5.54 -10.02 8.37
C LEU A 126 -4.89 -11.27 8.96
N LYS A 127 -4.66 -11.32 10.28
CA LYS A 127 -4.21 -12.55 10.97
C LYS A 127 -5.26 -13.66 10.91
N ALA A 128 -6.55 -13.30 10.94
CA ALA A 128 -7.65 -14.23 10.73
C ALA A 128 -7.84 -14.60 9.24
N GLU A 129 -6.85 -14.32 8.39
CA GLU A 129 -6.79 -14.69 6.97
C GLU A 129 -7.87 -14.05 6.09
N TRP A 130 -8.45 -12.94 6.53
CA TRP A 130 -9.38 -12.16 5.73
C TRP A 130 -8.71 -11.60 4.47
N GLU A 131 -9.49 -11.49 3.41
CA GLU A 131 -9.07 -10.76 2.21
C GLU A 131 -9.14 -9.25 2.43
N GLY A 132 -8.27 -8.52 1.72
CA GLY A 132 -8.18 -7.08 1.79
C GLY A 132 -7.82 -6.45 0.45
N GLU A 133 -7.92 -5.13 0.40
CA GLU A 133 -7.54 -4.31 -0.73
C GLU A 133 -6.61 -3.20 -0.26
N ALA A 134 -5.53 -2.96 -1.01
CA ALA A 134 -4.71 -1.77 -0.88
C ALA A 134 -4.96 -0.88 -2.11
N TYR A 135 -5.55 0.29 -1.88
CA TYR A 135 -5.68 1.33 -2.91
C TYR A 135 -4.48 2.24 -2.83
N ILE A 136 -3.72 2.32 -3.92
CA ILE A 136 -2.46 3.08 -3.98
C ILE A 136 -2.68 4.26 -4.93
N LEU A 137 -2.54 5.47 -4.39
CA LEU A 137 -2.86 6.71 -5.06
C LEU A 137 -1.59 7.54 -5.24
N ALA A 138 -1.40 8.13 -6.42
CA ALA A 138 -0.40 9.18 -6.65
C ALA A 138 -1.08 10.48 -7.06
N SER A 139 -0.62 11.60 -6.52
CA SER A 139 -1.10 12.94 -6.86
C SER A 139 0.03 13.95 -6.97
N ASP A 140 -0.12 14.92 -7.87
CA ASP A 140 0.75 16.09 -7.96
C ASP A 140 0.44 17.15 -6.89
N LYS A 141 -0.68 17.01 -6.16
CA LYS A 141 -1.09 17.92 -5.09
C LYS A 141 -1.32 17.15 -3.79
N ALA A 142 -1.19 17.87 -2.68
CA ALA A 142 -1.62 17.34 -1.40
C ALA A 142 -3.14 17.12 -1.43
N LEU A 143 -3.59 15.98 -0.90
CA LEU A 143 -4.99 15.61 -0.76
C LEU A 143 -5.27 15.41 0.72
N LYS A 144 -6.45 15.84 1.16
CA LYS A 144 -7.00 15.50 2.46
C LYS A 144 -7.60 14.09 2.41
N ASP A 145 -7.72 13.45 3.56
CA ASP A 145 -8.29 12.10 3.71
C ASP A 145 -9.68 11.99 3.05
N GLU A 146 -10.54 13.00 3.19
CA GLU A 146 -11.85 13.04 2.54
C GLU A 146 -11.76 13.02 1.01
N GLU A 147 -10.76 13.67 0.42
CA GLU A 147 -10.53 13.67 -1.02
C GLU A 147 -10.00 12.31 -1.49
N ILE A 148 -9.10 11.70 -0.72
CA ILE A 148 -8.57 10.36 -0.98
C ILE A 148 -9.73 9.34 -0.98
N LEU A 149 -10.58 9.37 0.05
CA LEU A 149 -11.73 8.47 0.17
C LEU A 149 -12.75 8.68 -0.96
N ARG A 150 -13.02 9.93 -1.35
CA ARG A 150 -13.87 10.23 -2.52
C ARG A 150 -13.31 9.62 -3.81
N VAL A 151 -12.01 9.70 -4.04
CA VAL A 151 -11.37 9.08 -5.21
C VAL A 151 -11.58 7.56 -5.20
N ILE A 152 -11.40 6.91 -4.04
CA ILE A 152 -11.55 5.46 -3.92
C ILE A 152 -13.00 5.02 -4.17
N ILE A 153 -13.97 5.73 -3.58
CA ILE A 153 -15.40 5.45 -3.77
C ILE A 153 -15.79 5.60 -5.24
N ASN A 154 -15.30 6.64 -5.92
CA ASN A 154 -15.60 6.85 -7.35
C ASN A 154 -14.89 5.84 -8.26
N PHE A 155 -13.71 5.36 -7.87
CA PHE A 155 -12.95 4.37 -8.63
C PHE A 155 -13.57 2.98 -8.57
N ASN A 156 -14.15 2.62 -7.43
CA ASN A 156 -14.88 1.38 -7.25
C ASN A 156 -16.25 1.72 -6.64
N PRO A 157 -17.20 2.25 -7.45
CA PRO A 157 -18.53 2.58 -6.96
C PRO A 157 -19.10 1.32 -6.34
N VAL A 158 -19.41 1.39 -5.05
CA VAL A 158 -20.06 0.29 -4.35
C VAL A 158 -21.41 0.10 -5.03
N SER A 159 -21.52 -0.94 -5.84
CA SER A 159 -22.81 -1.40 -6.35
C SER A 159 -23.60 -1.87 -5.14
N PHE A 160 -24.54 -1.05 -4.68
CA PHE A 160 -25.61 -1.55 -3.83
C PHE A 160 -26.52 -2.39 -4.73
N THR A 161 -26.30 -3.69 -4.74
CA THR A 161 -27.27 -4.69 -5.21
C THR A 161 -27.63 -5.59 -4.04
#